data_AF-A0A961HG49-F1
#
_entry.id   AF-A0A961HG49-F1
#
_cell.length_a   1.000
_cell.length_b   1.000
_cell.length_c   1.000
_cell.angle_alpha   90.00
_cell.angle_beta   90.00
_cell.angle_gamma   90.00
#
_symmetry.space_group_name_H-M   'P 1'
#
loop_
_entity.id
_entity.type
_entity.pdbx_description
1 polymer ?
#
loop_
_entity_poly.entity_id
_entity_poly.type
_entity_poly.pdbx_seq_one_letter_code
_entity_poly.pdbx_strand_id
1 'polypeptide(L)'
;MWESLQTTLIDGVAHGLITFQPDDDHFLDLFTAVTASTGWWWALPNVCVMADRPVAMHTEPIPGNYHGERRLHHENGPAVEFADGLTIFAIHGTIVPQWVVTDPTAKRIRDERNVEIRRTAIERIGWDTYIDATGLTLLDAAHDPGNPGCTLRLYGNPHKWIEDFRILLVDNGSVERDGRRRRYGLYVPRYISDALTAAGWTYGIAGDDYARLVRRT
;
A
#
# COMPACT_ATOMS: atom_id res chain seq x y z
N MET A 1 12.06 -19.37 21.63
CA MET A 1 12.61 -20.50 20.85
C MET A 1 13.70 -20.05 19.87
N TRP A 2 13.53 -18.91 19.19
CA TRP A 2 14.55 -18.38 18.27
C TRP A 2 15.78 -17.79 18.98
N GLU A 3 15.59 -16.99 20.04
CA GLU A 3 16.69 -16.44 20.85
C GLU A 3 17.53 -17.51 21.56
N SER A 4 16.90 -18.61 22.00
CA SER A 4 17.61 -19.72 22.66
C SER A 4 18.47 -20.53 21.70
N LEU A 5 18.04 -20.68 20.44
CA LEU A 5 18.82 -21.35 19.39
C LEU A 5 20.01 -20.51 18.94
N GLN A 6 19.84 -19.19 18.78
CA GLN A 6 20.94 -18.28 18.43
C GLN A 6 22.04 -18.26 19.49
N THR A 7 21.65 -18.24 20.78
CA THR A 7 22.59 -18.27 21.91
C THR A 7 23.34 -19.61 21.96
N THR A 8 22.66 -20.73 21.72
CA THR A 8 23.26 -22.08 21.75
C THR A 8 24.24 -22.31 20.59
N LEU A 9 23.98 -21.74 19.41
CA LEU A 9 24.87 -21.82 18.25
C LEU A 9 26.13 -20.98 18.44
N ILE A 10 25.99 -19.74 18.91
CA ILE A 10 27.12 -18.83 19.15
C ILE A 10 28.01 -19.36 20.27
N ASP A 11 27.43 -19.78 21.39
CA ASP A 11 28.18 -20.34 22.52
C ASP A 11 28.78 -21.71 22.16
N GLY A 12 28.09 -22.52 21.37
CA GLY A 12 28.58 -23.81 20.89
C GLY A 12 29.83 -23.68 20.01
N VAL A 13 29.89 -22.69 19.13
CA VAL A 13 31.09 -22.39 18.33
C VAL A 13 32.21 -21.84 19.21
N ALA A 14 31.90 -20.90 20.11
CA ALA A 14 32.90 -20.29 21.00
C ALA A 14 33.56 -21.30 21.95
N HIS A 15 32.84 -22.36 22.34
CA HIS A 15 33.34 -23.46 23.17
C HIS A 15 33.82 -24.68 22.38
N GLY A 16 33.87 -24.62 21.04
CA GLY A 16 34.34 -25.72 20.18
C GLY A 16 33.42 -26.95 20.18
N LEU A 17 32.18 -26.81 20.64
CA LEU A 17 31.14 -27.85 20.60
C LEU A 17 30.49 -27.97 19.21
N ILE A 18 30.64 -26.93 18.39
CA ILE A 18 30.24 -26.89 16.98
C ILE A 18 31.45 -26.44 16.17
N THR A 19 31.80 -27.19 15.13
CA THR A 19 32.88 -26.87 14.19
C THR A 19 32.34 -26.92 12.77
N PHE A 20 32.70 -25.96 11.93
CA PHE A 20 32.35 -25.98 10.52
C PHE A 20 33.50 -26.58 9.70
N GLN A 21 33.20 -26.95 8.45
CA GLN A 21 34.28 -27.30 7.52
C GLN A 21 35.07 -26.03 7.15
N PRO A 22 36.36 -26.13 6.80
CA PRO A 22 37.16 -24.95 6.43
C PRO A 22 36.54 -24.08 5.34
N ASP A 23 35.86 -24.70 4.37
CA ASP A 23 35.16 -23.97 3.30
C ASP A 23 33.93 -23.21 3.83
N ASP A 24 33.18 -23.82 4.76
CA ASP A 24 32.01 -23.19 5.39
C ASP A 24 32.42 -21.98 6.24
N ASP A 25 33.51 -22.11 7.01
CA ASP A 25 34.10 -21.01 7.79
C ASP A 25 34.53 -19.86 6.85
N HIS A 26 35.18 -20.19 5.73
CA HIS A 26 35.58 -19.19 4.75
C HIS A 26 34.38 -18.45 4.16
N PHE A 27 33.31 -19.15 3.80
CA PHE A 27 32.09 -18.51 3.33
C PHE A 27 31.43 -17.65 4.41
N LEU A 28 31.39 -18.12 5.65
CA LEU A 28 30.82 -17.37 6.76
C LEU A 28 31.58 -16.06 7.02
N ASP A 29 32.91 -16.10 6.96
CA ASP A 29 33.76 -14.92 7.07
C ASP A 29 33.47 -13.91 5.96
N LEU A 30 33.32 -14.37 4.71
CA LEU A 30 32.97 -13.52 3.57
C LEU A 30 31.58 -12.88 3.77
N PHE A 31 30.57 -13.66 4.16
CA PHE A 31 29.23 -13.13 4.42
C PHE A 31 29.24 -12.14 5.59
N THR A 32 30.01 -12.41 6.64
CA THR A 32 30.17 -11.51 7.79
C THR A 32 30.83 -10.20 7.36
N ALA A 33 31.90 -10.25 6.58
CA ALA A 33 32.57 -9.06 6.07
C ALA A 33 31.64 -8.21 5.19
N VAL A 34 30.86 -8.83 4.29
CA VAL A 34 29.89 -8.11 3.44
C VAL A 34 28.79 -7.49 4.29
N THR A 35 28.17 -8.27 5.18
CA THR A 35 27.07 -7.80 6.05
C THR A 35 27.53 -6.76 7.07
N ALA A 36 28.82 -6.70 7.41
CA ALA A 36 29.43 -5.65 8.22
C ALA A 36 29.75 -4.38 7.42
N SER A 37 30.09 -4.52 6.13
CA SER A 37 30.53 -3.41 5.28
C SER A 37 29.39 -2.66 4.59
N THR A 38 28.24 -3.31 4.35
CA THR A 38 27.09 -2.70 3.68
C THR A 38 25.79 -3.02 4.40
N GLY A 39 24.70 -2.36 4.01
CA GLY A 39 23.35 -2.76 4.38
C GLY A 39 22.89 -3.97 3.59
N TRP A 40 21.85 -3.81 2.78
CA TRP A 40 21.35 -4.89 1.94
C TRP A 40 22.12 -4.97 0.63
N TRP A 41 22.23 -6.18 0.07
CA TRP A 41 22.87 -6.38 -1.23
C TRP A 41 22.18 -7.49 -2.04
N TRP A 42 22.31 -7.42 -3.36
CA TRP A 42 21.79 -8.41 -4.30
C TRP A 42 22.91 -8.86 -5.23
N ALA A 43 23.15 -10.17 -5.26
CA ALA A 43 24.01 -10.81 -6.25
C ALA A 43 23.18 -11.21 -7.48
N LEU A 44 23.49 -10.62 -8.63
CA LEU A 44 23.01 -11.05 -9.94
C LEU A 44 24.18 -11.67 -10.72
N PRO A 45 23.94 -12.47 -11.78
CA PRO A 45 25.01 -13.22 -12.45
C PRO A 45 26.23 -12.40 -12.87
N ASN A 46 26.06 -11.12 -13.21
CA ASN A 46 27.14 -10.23 -13.65
C ASN A 46 27.14 -8.86 -12.94
N VAL A 47 26.30 -8.66 -11.92
CA VAL A 47 26.13 -7.38 -11.23
C VAL A 47 25.93 -7.65 -9.74
N CYS A 48 26.59 -6.86 -8.90
CA CYS A 48 26.25 -6.77 -7.49
C CYS A 48 25.68 -5.38 -7.22
N VAL A 49 24.49 -5.31 -6.64
CA VAL A 49 23.91 -4.06 -6.15
C VAL A 49 24.09 -4.04 -4.65
N MET A 50 24.77 -3.03 -4.13
CA MET A 50 25.01 -2.84 -2.69
C MET A 50 24.37 -1.52 -2.27
N ALA A 51 23.60 -1.55 -1.20
CA ALA A 51 23.03 -0.37 -0.57
C ALA A 51 23.63 -0.20 0.83
N ASP A 52 23.99 1.03 1.18
CA ASP A 52 24.43 1.34 2.54
C ASP A 52 23.29 1.10 3.55
N ARG A 53 23.59 1.07 4.84
CA ARG A 53 22.56 0.93 5.87
C ARG A 53 21.71 2.19 5.95
N PRO A 54 20.37 2.08 5.94
CA PRO A 54 19.52 3.20 6.29
C PRO A 54 19.86 3.74 7.68
N VAL A 55 19.88 5.06 7.81
CA VAL A 55 20.01 5.76 9.10
C VAL A 55 18.67 5.84 9.83
N ALA A 56 17.56 5.75 9.10
CA ALA A 56 16.22 5.64 9.65
C ALA A 56 15.34 4.73 8.80
N MET A 57 14.46 3.96 9.45
CA MET A 57 13.45 3.14 8.80
C MET A 57 12.16 3.13 9.62
N HIS A 58 11.07 3.55 8.99
CA HIS A 58 9.75 3.63 9.58
C HIS A 58 8.84 2.57 8.94
N THR A 59 8.14 1.82 9.80
CA THR A 59 7.31 0.69 9.39
C THR A 59 6.08 0.60 10.27
N GLU A 60 5.05 -0.05 9.74
CA GLU A 60 3.85 -0.44 10.49
C GLU A 60 3.61 -1.95 10.39
N PRO A 61 2.88 -2.56 11.34
CA PRO A 61 2.44 -3.94 11.22
C PRO A 61 1.54 -4.13 10.00
N ILE A 62 1.67 -5.27 9.31
CA ILE A 62 0.73 -5.67 8.26
C ILE A 62 -0.58 -6.13 8.92
N PRO A 63 -1.73 -5.47 8.67
CA PRO A 63 -2.99 -5.87 9.26
C PRO A 63 -3.37 -7.32 8.88
N GLY A 64 -3.81 -8.11 9.88
CA GLY A 64 -4.30 -9.47 9.65
C GLY A 64 -3.21 -10.55 9.51
N ASN A 65 -1.92 -10.21 9.68
CA ASN A 65 -0.85 -11.20 9.66
C ASN A 65 -0.53 -11.73 11.07
N TYR A 66 -0.33 -13.05 11.19
CA TYR A 66 0.01 -13.75 12.43
C TYR A 66 1.51 -13.76 12.75
N HIS A 67 2.39 -13.47 11.77
CA HIS A 67 3.84 -13.57 11.93
C HIS A 67 4.55 -12.27 12.31
N GLY A 68 3.79 -11.22 12.65
CA GLY A 68 4.38 -9.94 13.07
C GLY A 68 5.13 -9.20 11.94
N GLU A 69 4.85 -9.55 10.69
CA GLU A 69 5.43 -8.88 9.52
C GLU A 69 5.10 -7.39 9.53
N ARG A 70 6.06 -6.60 9.03
CA ARG A 70 5.98 -5.15 8.96
C ARG A 70 6.16 -4.70 7.51
N ARG A 71 5.53 -3.59 7.15
CA ARG A 71 5.69 -2.92 5.86
C ARG A 71 6.20 -1.50 6.04
N LEU A 72 6.90 -0.97 5.05
CA LEU A 72 7.36 0.41 5.04
C LEU A 72 6.16 1.36 5.11
N HIS A 73 6.22 2.31 6.04
CA HIS A 73 5.18 3.30 6.22
C HIS A 73 5.69 4.46 7.06
N HIS A 74 5.48 5.68 6.57
CA HIS A 74 5.62 6.88 7.37
C HIS A 74 4.64 7.96 6.90
N GLU A 75 3.73 8.36 7.79
CA GLU A 75 2.69 9.34 7.41
C GLU A 75 3.28 10.70 7.10
N ASN A 76 4.33 11.16 7.79
CA ASN A 76 4.74 12.57 7.75
C ASN A 76 6.14 12.81 7.19
N GLY A 77 6.78 11.77 6.65
CA GLY A 77 8.14 11.86 6.13
C GLY A 77 8.53 10.64 5.30
N PRO A 78 9.83 10.48 5.00
CA PRO A 78 10.32 9.30 4.30
C PRO A 78 10.20 8.07 5.21
N ALA A 79 9.92 6.92 4.60
CA ALA A 79 9.92 5.63 5.28
C ALA A 79 11.33 5.06 5.43
N VAL A 80 12.28 5.47 4.57
CA VAL A 80 13.69 5.08 4.64
C VAL A 80 14.55 6.30 4.36
N GLU A 81 15.58 6.50 5.15
CA GLU A 81 16.60 7.54 4.95
C GLU A 81 17.99 6.90 4.94
N PHE A 82 18.84 7.29 4.00
CA PHE A 82 20.24 6.87 3.91
C PHE A 82 21.17 8.02 4.30
N ALA A 83 22.40 7.69 4.71
CA ALA A 83 23.39 8.67 5.18
C ALA A 83 23.81 9.69 4.11
N ASP A 84 23.67 9.34 2.83
CA ASP A 84 23.96 10.20 1.68
C ASP A 84 22.81 11.17 1.33
N GLY A 85 21.70 11.13 2.08
CA GLY A 85 20.51 11.94 1.87
C GLY A 85 19.50 11.34 0.90
N LEU A 86 19.71 10.12 0.38
CA LEU A 86 18.68 9.42 -0.38
C LEU A 86 17.52 9.06 0.55
N THR A 87 16.29 9.28 0.07
CA THR A 87 15.06 9.01 0.83
C THR A 87 14.05 8.21 0.03
N ILE A 88 13.36 7.28 0.68
CA ILE A 88 12.24 6.52 0.09
C ILE A 88 10.99 6.86 0.88
N PHE A 89 9.95 7.35 0.20
CA PHE A 89 8.64 7.59 0.80
C PHE A 89 7.74 6.38 0.58
N ALA A 90 7.05 5.94 1.62
CA ALA A 90 6.09 4.85 1.52
C ALA A 90 4.91 5.06 2.46
N ILE A 91 3.71 4.74 1.95
CA ILE A 91 2.46 4.76 2.72
C ILE A 91 1.84 3.37 2.59
N HIS A 92 1.58 2.71 3.73
CA HIS A 92 0.96 1.38 3.75
C HIS A 92 1.65 0.33 2.86
N GLY A 93 2.98 0.42 2.73
CA GLY A 93 3.80 -0.45 1.89
C GLY A 93 3.91 0.00 0.42
N THR A 94 3.10 0.95 -0.04
CA THR A 94 3.21 1.52 -1.39
C THR A 94 4.32 2.55 -1.42
N ILE A 95 5.35 2.33 -2.24
CA ILE A 95 6.39 3.33 -2.51
C ILE A 95 5.75 4.45 -3.34
N VAL A 96 5.87 5.68 -2.86
CA VAL A 96 5.24 6.87 -3.46
C VAL A 96 6.26 7.97 -3.69
N PRO A 97 6.02 8.88 -4.64
CA PRO A 97 6.77 10.13 -4.74
C PRO A 97 6.60 10.98 -3.46
N GLN A 98 7.62 11.76 -3.13
CA GLN A 98 7.61 12.68 -1.97
C GLN A 98 6.39 13.60 -1.93
N TRP A 99 5.89 14.04 -3.09
CA TRP A 99 4.74 14.94 -3.16
C TRP A 99 3.49 14.34 -2.53
N VAL A 100 3.33 13.01 -2.59
CA VAL A 100 2.19 12.32 -1.95
C VAL A 100 2.19 12.58 -0.45
N VAL A 101 3.38 12.67 0.16
CA VAL A 101 3.53 12.89 1.59
C VAL A 101 3.51 14.37 1.95
N THR A 102 4.25 15.17 1.20
CA THR A 102 4.54 16.55 1.62
C THR A 102 3.56 17.59 1.07
N ASP A 103 2.99 17.37 -0.10
CA ASP A 103 2.12 18.33 -0.79
C ASP A 103 1.19 17.61 -1.81
N PRO A 104 0.24 16.79 -1.31
CA PRO A 104 -0.73 16.11 -2.15
C PRO A 104 -1.84 17.08 -2.58
N THR A 105 -1.82 17.49 -3.84
CA THR A 105 -2.86 18.35 -4.42
C THR A 105 -3.71 17.59 -5.42
N ALA A 106 -4.99 17.95 -5.55
CA ALA A 106 -5.89 17.37 -6.55
C ALA A 106 -5.33 17.43 -7.98
N LYS A 107 -4.60 18.51 -8.31
CA LYS A 107 -3.89 18.65 -9.59
C LYS A 107 -2.83 17.55 -9.77
N ARG A 108 -1.92 17.38 -8.80
CA ARG A 108 -0.87 16.35 -8.87
C ARG A 108 -1.45 14.94 -8.92
N ILE A 109 -2.51 14.69 -8.17
CA ILE A 109 -3.23 13.40 -8.20
C ILE A 109 -3.79 13.13 -9.59
N ARG A 110 -4.48 14.09 -10.21
CA ARG A 110 -5.03 13.91 -11.56
C ARG A 110 -3.93 13.70 -12.61
N ASP A 111 -2.82 14.41 -12.48
CA ASP A 111 -1.71 14.37 -13.44
C ASP A 111 -0.82 13.10 -13.26
N GLU A 112 -0.95 12.39 -12.13
CA GLU A 112 -0.25 11.13 -11.84
C GLU A 112 -0.84 9.96 -12.66
N ARG A 113 0.02 9.18 -13.31
CA ARG A 113 -0.39 8.08 -14.19
C ARG A 113 -0.62 6.79 -13.43
N ASN A 114 0.13 6.57 -12.36
CA ASN A 114 0.03 5.34 -11.59
C ASN A 114 -1.22 5.37 -10.69
N VAL A 115 -2.15 4.44 -10.94
CA VAL A 115 -3.43 4.33 -10.23
C VAL A 115 -3.24 4.12 -8.72
N GLU A 116 -2.23 3.34 -8.30
CA GLU A 116 -1.98 3.08 -6.88
C GLU A 116 -1.41 4.32 -6.17
N ILE A 117 -0.56 5.11 -6.84
CA ILE A 117 -0.05 6.38 -6.30
C ILE A 117 -1.21 7.38 -6.17
N ARG A 118 -2.07 7.49 -7.20
CA ARG A 118 -3.28 8.34 -7.13
C ARG A 118 -4.17 7.95 -5.97
N ARG A 119 -4.49 6.67 -5.85
CA ARG A 119 -5.32 6.13 -4.78
C ARG A 119 -4.73 6.46 -3.42
N THR A 120 -3.44 6.19 -3.22
CA THR A 120 -2.72 6.49 -1.96
C THR A 120 -2.79 7.98 -1.62
N ALA A 121 -2.62 8.86 -2.61
CA ALA A 121 -2.70 10.30 -2.41
C ALA A 121 -4.13 10.78 -2.11
N ILE A 122 -5.16 10.22 -2.76
CA ILE A 122 -6.58 10.52 -2.46
C ILE A 122 -6.95 10.05 -1.05
N GLU A 123 -6.55 8.84 -0.66
CA GLU A 123 -6.79 8.32 0.69
C GLU A 123 -6.20 9.26 1.76
N ARG A 124 -5.04 9.87 1.47
CA ARG A 124 -4.39 10.81 2.37
C ARG A 124 -5.11 12.15 2.52
N ILE A 125 -5.56 12.77 1.42
CA ILE A 125 -6.30 14.05 1.49
C ILE A 125 -7.78 13.88 1.83
N GLY A 126 -8.29 12.66 1.68
CA GLY A 126 -9.69 12.31 1.81
C GLY A 126 -10.48 12.52 0.53
N TRP A 127 -11.45 11.65 0.31
CA TRP A 127 -12.34 11.72 -0.86
C TRP A 127 -13.15 13.01 -0.93
N ASP A 128 -13.65 13.52 0.21
CA ASP A 128 -14.44 14.74 0.25
C ASP A 128 -13.62 15.95 -0.25
N THR A 129 -12.40 16.11 0.27
CA THR A 129 -11.43 17.12 -0.19
C THR A 129 -11.12 16.99 -1.67
N TYR A 130 -10.92 15.77 -2.17
CA TYR A 130 -10.61 15.54 -3.58
C TYR A 130 -11.80 15.90 -4.48
N ILE A 131 -13.02 15.50 -4.10
CA ILE A 131 -14.26 15.79 -4.83
C ILE A 131 -14.47 17.30 -4.94
N ASP A 132 -14.37 18.02 -3.82
CA ASP A 132 -14.54 19.47 -3.77
C ASP A 132 -13.50 20.18 -4.64
N ALA A 133 -12.24 19.77 -4.56
CA ALA A 133 -11.14 20.38 -5.30
C ALA A 133 -11.16 20.10 -6.81
N THR A 134 -11.80 18.99 -7.24
CA THR A 134 -11.89 18.59 -8.66
C THR A 134 -13.22 18.94 -9.30
N GLY A 135 -14.22 19.35 -8.52
CA GLY A 135 -15.56 19.65 -9.03
C GLY A 135 -16.30 18.41 -9.54
N LEU A 136 -15.97 17.22 -9.02
CA LEU A 136 -16.67 15.99 -9.36
C LEU A 136 -18.17 16.14 -9.06
N THR A 137 -19.00 15.86 -10.05
CA THR A 137 -20.45 16.03 -9.92
C THR A 137 -21.08 14.72 -9.47
N LEU A 138 -21.85 14.73 -8.39
CA LEU A 138 -22.66 13.57 -7.99
C LEU A 138 -23.73 13.32 -9.06
N LEU A 139 -23.72 12.13 -9.64
CA LEU A 139 -24.66 11.74 -10.70
C LEU A 139 -25.79 10.88 -10.16
N ASP A 140 -25.47 9.96 -9.26
CA ASP A 140 -26.45 9.09 -8.62
C ASP A 140 -25.96 8.63 -7.24
N ALA A 141 -26.90 8.28 -6.37
CA ALA A 141 -26.63 7.69 -5.08
C ALA A 141 -27.69 6.65 -4.71
N ALA A 142 -27.25 5.51 -4.17
CA ALA A 142 -28.14 4.42 -3.78
C ALA A 142 -27.64 3.77 -2.48
N HIS A 143 -28.56 3.15 -1.72
CA HIS A 143 -28.15 2.26 -0.63
C HIS A 143 -27.31 1.11 -1.19
N ASP A 144 -26.26 0.70 -0.47
CA ASP A 144 -25.46 -0.47 -0.85
C ASP A 144 -26.11 -1.76 -0.29
N PRO A 145 -26.76 -2.60 -1.13
CA PRO A 145 -27.37 -3.85 -0.65
C PRO A 145 -26.32 -4.85 -0.18
N GLY A 146 -25.10 -4.77 -0.73
CA GLY A 146 -23.96 -5.58 -0.32
C GLY A 146 -23.37 -5.15 1.03
N ASN A 147 -23.62 -3.92 1.48
CA ASN A 147 -23.10 -3.35 2.71
C ASN A 147 -24.18 -2.53 3.45
N PRO A 148 -25.08 -3.19 4.20
CA PRO A 148 -26.20 -2.53 4.85
C PRO A 148 -25.78 -1.33 5.71
N GLY A 149 -26.48 -0.21 5.53
CA GLY A 149 -26.19 1.06 6.20
C GLY A 149 -25.18 1.96 5.47
N CYS A 150 -24.58 1.50 4.37
CA CYS A 150 -23.68 2.30 3.53
C CYS A 150 -24.39 2.82 2.27
N THR A 151 -23.78 3.81 1.62
CA THR A 151 -24.33 4.47 0.43
C THR A 151 -23.30 4.47 -0.69
N LEU A 152 -23.70 3.92 -1.83
CA LEU A 152 -22.99 4.06 -3.09
C LEU A 152 -23.20 5.47 -3.64
N ARG A 153 -22.12 6.12 -4.10
CA ARG A 153 -22.21 7.44 -4.74
C ARG A 153 -21.41 7.44 -6.03
N LEU A 154 -22.08 7.68 -7.15
CA LEU A 154 -21.45 7.73 -8.46
C LEU A 154 -21.14 9.17 -8.84
N TYR A 155 -19.87 9.45 -9.11
CA TYR A 155 -19.39 10.77 -9.49
C TYR A 155 -18.93 10.81 -10.95
N GLY A 156 -19.29 11.88 -11.64
CA GLY A 156 -18.85 12.21 -12.98
C GLY A 156 -17.75 13.27 -12.98
N ASN A 157 -16.79 13.11 -13.88
CA ASN A 157 -15.80 14.15 -14.15
C ASN A 157 -16.41 15.25 -15.04
N PRO A 158 -16.41 16.53 -14.62
CA PRO A 158 -16.91 17.64 -15.44
C PRO A 158 -16.05 17.86 -16.70
N HIS A 159 -14.76 17.48 -16.66
CA HIS A 159 -13.81 17.65 -17.76
C HIS A 159 -13.84 16.43 -18.69
N LYS A 160 -14.84 16.42 -19.58
CA LYS A 160 -15.17 15.32 -20.52
C LYS A 160 -14.03 14.80 -21.42
N TRP A 161 -12.90 15.51 -21.52
CA TRP A 161 -11.86 15.24 -22.52
C TRP A 161 -10.62 14.51 -21.99
N ILE A 162 -10.47 14.35 -20.67
CA ILE A 162 -9.22 13.88 -20.05
C ILE A 162 -9.37 12.46 -19.46
N GLU A 163 -10.57 12.07 -19.03
CA GLU A 163 -10.80 10.81 -18.34
C GLU A 163 -12.12 10.16 -18.79
N ASP A 164 -12.06 8.98 -19.43
CA ASP A 164 -13.23 8.24 -19.92
C ASP A 164 -13.81 7.29 -18.86
N PHE A 165 -13.81 7.73 -17.60
CA PHE A 165 -14.30 6.97 -16.47
C PHE A 165 -15.15 7.83 -15.53
N ARG A 166 -15.93 7.15 -14.69
CA ARG A 166 -16.60 7.69 -13.51
C ARG A 166 -16.01 7.07 -12.26
N ILE A 167 -16.28 7.68 -11.12
CA ILE A 167 -15.79 7.18 -9.83
C ILE A 167 -17.01 6.73 -9.02
N LEU A 168 -17.07 5.44 -8.73
CA LEU A 168 -18.00 4.88 -7.76
C LEU A 168 -17.34 4.89 -6.39
N LEU A 169 -17.89 5.71 -5.50
CA LEU A 169 -17.43 5.83 -4.13
C LEU A 169 -18.19 4.83 -3.25
N VAL A 170 -17.44 3.95 -2.58
CA VAL A 170 -17.96 2.86 -1.74
C VAL A 170 -17.30 2.87 -0.37
N ASP A 171 -18.05 2.48 0.66
CA ASP A 171 -17.51 2.25 2.00
C ASP A 171 -17.15 0.78 2.18
N ASN A 172 -16.03 0.50 2.86
CA ASN A 172 -15.60 -0.86 3.17
C ASN A 172 -16.67 -1.59 4.01
N GLY A 173 -16.86 -2.88 3.75
CA GLY A 173 -17.78 -3.77 4.49
C GLY A 173 -17.29 -4.09 5.91
N SER A 174 -15.98 -4.06 6.13
CA SER A 174 -15.37 -4.22 7.44
C SER A 174 -15.11 -2.88 8.10
N VAL A 175 -15.34 -2.83 9.40
CA VAL A 175 -15.00 -1.70 10.25
C VAL A 175 -13.54 -1.86 10.68
N GLU A 176 -12.77 -0.78 10.60
CA GLU A 176 -11.39 -0.73 11.08
C GLU A 176 -11.35 -0.80 12.62
N ARG A 177 -10.18 -1.02 13.22
CA ARG A 177 -10.04 -1.11 14.69
C ARG A 177 -10.55 0.13 15.43
N ASP A 178 -10.54 1.29 14.78
CA ASP A 178 -10.98 2.57 15.31
C ASP A 178 -12.49 2.84 15.14
N GLY A 179 -13.24 1.89 14.58
CA GLY A 179 -14.68 2.04 14.35
C GLY A 179 -15.05 2.73 13.03
N ARG A 180 -14.08 3.21 12.25
CA ARG A 180 -14.34 3.88 10.96
C ARG A 180 -14.39 2.86 9.82
N ARG A 181 -15.07 3.23 8.73
CA ARG A 181 -15.01 2.50 7.47
C ARG A 181 -14.11 3.28 6.52
N ARG A 182 -13.14 2.59 5.91
CA ARG A 182 -12.37 3.18 4.80
C ARG A 182 -13.28 3.36 3.59
N ARG A 183 -13.05 4.43 2.85
CA ARG A 183 -13.80 4.75 1.64
C ARG A 183 -12.90 4.61 0.42
N TYR A 184 -13.40 3.93 -0.61
CA TYR A 184 -12.67 3.64 -1.83
C TYR A 184 -13.42 4.17 -3.04
N GLY A 185 -12.68 4.68 -4.02
CA GLY A 185 -13.21 5.06 -5.32
C GLY A 185 -12.82 4.03 -6.35
N LEU A 186 -13.81 3.42 -6.97
CA LEU A 186 -13.65 2.44 -8.04
C LEU A 186 -13.90 3.14 -9.37
N TYR A 187 -12.96 2.97 -10.31
CA TYR A 187 -13.08 3.51 -11.66
C TYR A 187 -14.02 2.62 -12.48
N VAL A 188 -15.09 3.22 -13.02
CA VAL A 188 -16.10 2.52 -13.83
C VAL A 188 -16.28 3.21 -15.19
N PRO A 189 -16.74 2.51 -16.24
CA PRO A 189 -16.92 3.10 -17.56
C PRO A 189 -17.86 4.32 -17.57
N ARG A 190 -17.53 5.31 -18.41
CA ARG A 190 -18.28 6.57 -18.50
C ARG A 190 -19.74 6.43 -18.94
N TYR A 191 -20.12 5.35 -19.62
CA TYR A 191 -21.51 5.16 -20.06
C TYR A 191 -22.46 4.76 -18.92
N ILE A 192 -21.95 4.29 -17.78
CA ILE A 192 -22.77 3.84 -16.64
C ILE A 192 -23.31 5.07 -15.89
N SER A 193 -24.64 5.18 -15.75
CA SER A 193 -25.30 6.36 -15.17
C SER A 193 -25.82 6.26 -13.76
N ASP A 194 -25.90 5.05 -13.21
CA ASP A 194 -26.47 4.78 -11.90
C ASP A 194 -25.49 4.00 -11.00
N ALA A 195 -25.61 4.20 -9.70
CA ALA A 195 -24.67 3.70 -8.70
C ALA A 195 -24.76 2.18 -8.53
N LEU A 196 -25.95 1.58 -8.70
CA LEU A 196 -26.16 0.14 -8.58
C LEU A 196 -25.57 -0.62 -9.78
N THR A 197 -25.75 -0.13 -11.00
CA THR A 197 -25.10 -0.70 -12.20
C THR A 197 -23.60 -0.52 -12.14
N ALA A 198 -23.11 0.62 -11.65
CA ALA A 198 -21.68 0.81 -11.42
C ALA A 198 -21.15 -0.22 -10.42
N ALA A 199 -21.85 -0.47 -9.31
CA ALA A 199 -21.45 -1.49 -8.36
C ALA A 199 -21.50 -2.88 -9.00
N GLY A 200 -22.61 -3.27 -9.64
CA GLY A 200 -22.73 -4.55 -10.34
C GLY A 200 -21.60 -4.79 -11.35
N TRP A 201 -21.22 -3.78 -12.13
CA TRP A 201 -20.11 -3.84 -13.08
C TRP A 201 -18.78 -4.19 -12.39
N THR A 202 -18.49 -3.64 -11.21
CA THR A 202 -17.27 -3.97 -10.44
C THR A 202 -17.23 -5.42 -9.97
N TYR A 203 -18.38 -6.08 -9.90
CA TYR A 203 -18.53 -7.50 -9.57
C TYR A 203 -18.76 -8.39 -10.81
N GLY A 204 -18.79 -7.83 -12.03
CA GLY A 204 -19.07 -8.57 -13.26
C GLY A 204 -20.52 -9.06 -13.38
N ILE A 205 -21.47 -8.42 -12.71
CA ILE A 205 -22.91 -8.77 -12.75
C ILE A 205 -23.76 -7.57 -13.18
N ALA A 206 -25.04 -7.81 -13.52
CA ALA A 206 -25.96 -6.72 -13.83
C ALA A 206 -26.30 -5.89 -12.58
N GLY A 207 -26.66 -4.61 -12.78
CA GLY A 207 -27.11 -3.73 -11.68
C GLY A 207 -28.33 -4.28 -10.94
N ASP A 208 -29.29 -4.85 -11.67
CA ASP A 208 -30.49 -5.49 -11.09
C ASP A 208 -30.16 -6.71 -10.23
N ASP A 209 -29.12 -7.46 -10.59
CA ASP A 209 -28.65 -8.59 -9.79
C ASP A 209 -27.93 -8.11 -8.54
N TYR A 210 -27.09 -7.08 -8.67
CA TYR A 210 -26.42 -6.44 -7.54
C TYR A 210 -27.45 -5.86 -6.54
N ALA A 211 -28.53 -5.25 -7.05
CA ALA A 211 -29.61 -4.68 -6.25
C ALA A 211 -30.31 -5.71 -5.35
N ARG A 212 -30.23 -7.01 -5.69
CA ARG A 212 -30.85 -8.10 -4.94
C ARG A 212 -29.91 -8.76 -3.92
N LEU A 213 -28.67 -8.29 -3.80
CA LEU A 213 -27.75 -8.79 -2.78
C LEU A 213 -28.29 -8.50 -1.37
N VAL A 214 -28.19 -9.51 -0.50
CA VAL A 214 -28.62 -9.39 0.91
C VAL A 214 -27.42 -9.09 1.82
N ARG A 215 -26.21 -9.53 1.44
CA ARG A 215 -24.95 -9.27 2.14
C ARG A 215 -23.76 -9.72 1.28
N ARG A 216 -22.62 -9.02 1.34
CA ARG A 216 -21.33 -9.55 0.84
C ARG A 216 -20.82 -10.64 1.79
N THR A 217 -20.37 -11.77 1.23
CA THR A 217 -19.56 -12.77 1.96
C THR A 217 -18.17 -12.24 2.23
#